data_AF-A0A9E4PJW5-F1
#
_entry.id   AF-A0A9E4PJW5-F1
#
_cell.length_a   1.000
_cell.length_b   1.000
_cell.length_c   1.000
_cell.angle_alpha   90.00
_cell.angle_beta   90.00
_cell.angle_gamma   90.00
#
_symmetry.space_group_name_H-M   'P 1'
#
loop_
_entity.id
_entity.type
_entity.pdbx_description
1 polymer ?
#
loop_
_entity_poly.entity_id
_entity_poly.type
_entity_poly.pdbx_seq_one_letter_code
_entity_poly.pdbx_strand_id
1 'polypeptide(L)' 'LALGDVSPEANQTVRYIPMKRAGNSDEVAPLAVYLASDASGYVTGQVLFVDGGLTVHL' A
#
# COMPACT_ATOMS: atom_id res chain seq x y z
N LEU A 1 19.49 -0.93 7.78
CA LEU A 1 18.51 -2.01 7.58
C LEU A 1 17.56 -1.57 6.49
N ALA A 2 17.95 -1.76 5.22
CA ALA A 2 17.03 -1.58 4.11
C ALA A 2 16.03 -2.74 4.16
N LEU A 3 14.76 -2.41 4.36
CA LEU A 3 13.69 -3.40 4.32
C LEU A 3 13.58 -3.93 2.89
N GLY A 4 14.16 -5.10 2.68
CA GLY A 4 13.79 -6.04 1.63
C GLY A 4 14.32 -5.71 0.25
N ASP A 5 15.37 -6.43 -0.15
CA ASP A 5 15.54 -6.80 -1.55
C ASP A 5 14.22 -7.44 -2.01
N VAL A 6 13.47 -6.69 -2.82
CA VAL A 6 12.16 -7.13 -3.32
C VAL A 6 12.40 -8.37 -4.17
N SER A 7 11.79 -9.51 -3.82
CA SER A 7 12.02 -10.76 -4.54
C SER A 7 11.68 -10.60 -6.03
N PRO A 8 12.33 -11.36 -6.95
CA PRO A 8 12.07 -11.26 -8.39
C PRO A 8 10.58 -11.44 -8.79
N GLU A 9 9.81 -12.12 -7.95
CA GLU A 9 8.38 -12.36 -8.12
C GLU A 9 7.56 -11.07 -8.00
N ALA A 10 7.95 -10.15 -7.11
CA ALA A 10 7.30 -8.86 -6.97
C ALA A 10 7.37 -8.04 -8.26
N ASN A 11 8.39 -8.26 -9.08
CA ASN A 11 8.57 -7.61 -10.37
C ASN A 11 7.52 -8.06 -11.42
N GLN A 12 6.96 -9.28 -11.29
CA GLN A 12 5.93 -9.76 -12.22
C GLN A 12 4.56 -9.15 -11.97
N THR A 13 4.24 -8.82 -10.71
CA THR A 13 2.95 -8.25 -10.31
C THR A 13 2.82 -6.78 -10.69
N VAL A 14 3.94 -6.06 -10.81
CA VAL A 14 4.00 -4.63 -11.20
C VAL A 14 3.23 -4.34 -12.49
N ARG A 15 3.20 -5.29 -13.44
CA ARG A 15 2.47 -5.11 -14.71
C ARG A 15 0.97 -4.91 -14.53
N TYR A 16 0.39 -5.47 -13.46
CA TYR A 16 -1.02 -5.33 -13.13
C TYR A 16 -1.31 -4.10 -12.27
N ILE A 17 -0.31 -3.48 -11.66
CA ILE A 17 -0.50 -2.23 -10.92
C ILE A 17 -0.76 -1.11 -11.94
N PRO A 18 -1.85 -0.34 -11.84
CA PRO A 18 -2.10 0.80 -12.72
C PRO A 18 -0.96 1.83 -12.71
N MET A 19 -0.36 2.11 -11.55
CA MET A 19 0.78 3.01 -11.42
C MET A 19 2.12 2.46 -11.96
N LYS A 20 2.16 1.20 -12.43
CA LYS A 20 3.33 0.55 -13.08
C LYS A 20 4.63 0.59 -12.27
N ARG A 21 4.52 0.63 -10.94
CA ARG A 21 5.66 0.52 -10.02
C ARG A 21 5.22 -0.11 -8.71
N ALA A 22 6.20 -0.61 -7.96
CA ALA A 22 6.00 -0.93 -6.55
C ALA A 22 5.77 0.37 -5.74
N GLY A 23 4.95 0.25 -4.71
CA GLY A 23 4.84 1.28 -3.68
C GLY A 23 6.10 1.31 -2.79
N ASN A 24 6.30 2.41 -2.08
CA ASN A 24 7.35 2.52 -1.07
C ASN A 24 6.75 2.81 0.33
N SER A 25 7.61 2.77 1.36
CA SER A 25 7.19 2.98 2.75
C SER A 25 6.53 4.33 3.00
N ASP A 26 6.95 5.37 2.28
CA ASP A 26 6.48 6.74 2.49
C ASP A 26 5.05 6.93 1.99
N GLU A 27 4.55 6.01 1.15
CA GLU A 27 3.18 6.02 0.66
C GLU A 27 2.21 5.30 1.62
N VAL A 28 2.68 4.28 2.35
CA VAL A 28 1.83 3.55 3.33
C VAL A 28 1.86 4.17 4.72
N ALA A 29 2.99 4.79 5.12
CA ALA A 29 3.15 5.38 6.44
C ALA A 29 2.08 6.43 6.81
N PRO A 30 1.65 7.35 5.92
CA PRO A 30 0.60 8.33 6.24
C PRO A 30 -0.74 7.69 6.61
N LEU A 31 -1.10 6.55 6.00
CA LEU A 31 -2.33 5.84 6.34
C LEU A 31 -2.25 5.28 7.77
N ALA A 32 -1.10 4.74 8.17
CA ALA A 32 -0.90 4.28 9.54
C ALA A 32 -1.04 5.43 10.55
N VAL A 33 -0.50 6.61 10.22
CA VAL A 33 -0.65 7.82 11.05
C VAL A 33 -2.13 8.24 11.14
N TYR A 34 -2.86 8.23 10.03
CA TYR A 34 -4.31 8.52 10.04
C TYR A 34 -5.06 7.56 10.96
N LEU A 35 -4.83 6.25 10.84
CA LEU A 35 -5.49 5.22 11.65
C LEU A 35 -5.14 5.28 13.14
N ALA A 36 -3.97 5.82 13.48
CA ALA A 36 -3.53 6.04 14.86
C ALA A 36 -4.02 7.38 15.45
N SER A 37 -4.64 8.23 14.65
CA SER A 37 -5.06 9.57 15.05
C SER A 37 -6.55 9.63 15.39
N ASP A 38 -6.96 10.71 16.07
CA ASP A 38 -8.39 10.98 16.34
C ASP A 38 -9.20 11.18 15.05
N ALA A 39 -8.55 11.49 13.92
CA ALA A 39 -9.22 11.69 12.64
C ALA A 39 -9.93 10.42 12.13
N SER A 40 -9.47 9.24 12.56
CA SER A 40 -10.10 7.95 12.22
C SER A 40 -11.05 7.43 13.29
N GLY A 41 -11.50 8.27 14.24
CA GLY A 41 -12.25 7.84 15.43
C GLY A 41 -13.55 7.06 15.19
N TYR A 42 -14.09 7.08 13.98
CA TYR A 42 -15.26 6.28 13.58
C TYR A 42 -14.98 5.27 12.45
N VAL A 43 -13.71 5.05 12.11
CA VAL A 43 -13.29 4.08 11.10
C VAL A 43 -12.85 2.80 11.79
N THR A 44 -13.70 1.78 11.74
CA THR A 44 -13.43 0.45 12.32
C THR A 44 -13.93 -0.67 11.40
N GLY A 45 -13.26 -1.83 11.45
CA GLY A 45 -13.59 -3.00 10.63
C GLY A 45 -13.39 -2.80 9.11
N GLN A 46 -12.69 -1.74 8.70
CA GLN A 46 -12.46 -1.42 7.29
C GLN A 46 -11.11 -1.94 6.80
N VAL A 47 -11.07 -2.31 5.52
CA VAL A 47 -9.83 -2.58 4.78
C VAL A 47 -9.58 -1.39 3.86
N LEU A 48 -8.42 -0.75 4.01
CA LEU A 48 -8.00 0.40 3.20
C LEU A 48 -6.80 -0.01 2.35
N PHE A 49 -6.96 0.04 1.03
CA PHE A 49 -5.92 -0.37 0.08
C PHE A 49 -4.99 0.80 -0.27
N VAL A 50 -3.68 0.57 -0.16
CA VAL A 50 -2.61 1.49 -0.60
C VAL A 50 -1.69 0.71 -1.53
N ASP A 51 -2.16 0.46 -2.75
CA ASP A 51 -1.55 -0.54 -3.65
C ASP A 51 -1.36 -0.05 -5.09
N GLY A 52 -1.47 1.26 -5.31
CA GLY A 52 -1.36 1.87 -6.64
C GLY A 52 -2.49 1.47 -7.61
N GLY A 53 -3.62 1.00 -7.08
CA GLY A 53 -4.82 0.63 -7.84
C GLY A 53 -4.91 -0.85 -8.20
N LEU A 54 -4.07 -1.71 -7.61
CA LEU A 54 -4.01 -3.13 -7.94
C LEU A 54 -5.33 -3.85 -7.64
N THR A 55 -5.92 -3.62 -6.46
CA THR A 55 -7.11 -4.33 -5.97
C THR A 55 -8.35 -4.08 -6.81
N VAL A 56 -8.49 -2.89 -7.39
CA VAL A 56 -9.66 -2.54 -8.23
C VAL A 56 -9.43 -2.83 -9.72
N HIS A 57 -8.19 -3.13 -10.11
CA HIS A 57 -7.83 -3.41 -11.49
C HIS A 57 -8.00 -4.89 -11.87
N LEU A 58 -7.97 -5.79 -10.89
CA LEU A 58 -8.19 -7.23 -11.03
C LEU A 58 -9.63 -7.60 -10.63
#